data_AF-A0A6J0TAL4-F1
#
_entry.id   AF-A0A6J0TAL4-F1
#
_cell.length_a   1.000
_cell.length_b   1.000
_cell.length_c   1.000
_cell.angle_alpha   90.00
_cell.angle_beta   90.00
_cell.angle_gamma   90.00
#
_symmetry.space_group_name_H-M   'P 1'
#
loop_
_entity.id
_entity.type
_entity.pdbx_description
1 polymer ?
#
loop_
_entity_poly.entity_id
_entity_poly.type
_entity_poly.pdbx_seq_one_letter_code
_entity_poly.pdbx_strand_id
1 'polypeptide(L)'
;MVCIQIEQVLSHNLCTLLNVPHDPVALEEHFRDDDEGPVSNQGYMPYLNRFILEKVQGNFDKIEFNKMCWTLCAKKNLPRNILLLTDDDAFKLWVIFNFLSEDKYPLVIVPEEIEYLLKKLTEAMGLGWHQEQFEHYKISLETNWDGLSAWELIELIGSGRFSKGMDRQTVSMAVNEVFNELILDVLKQGYMWKKGHRRKNWTERWFVLKPNIISYYVSEDLKDKRGDIALDDNCTVEALPDKDGRKCLFLINSYEKGYEISASDKKKIQEWIQAIQTTINLLKLNSPPPHKEARQKRKALRQKLQAEQEELERQMKELQMANENKQKELETVRKQLEEAASRASEEEKKRLQTQMELQDRFSVELEREKMVRQKMEEQVAQKSSELEQYLQRVQELEEMYKQLQEALEDEKQARQDEETVRRLQSRLLEEESTKRAELEKWHLEQQQTLQVTEAEKQELENQRMMKEHALQVAMQQLEQLEMDRKQALEQCEEVKKKLEVAASKTKSWKDKVAHHEGLIRLIEPGSKNPHLITNWGPAAFTEAELEQREKSWKGKKSVSEQ
;
A
#
# COMPACT_ATOMS: atom_id res chain seq x y z
N MET A 1 26.58 -84.73 35.65
CA MET A 1 27.25 -85.94 35.09
C MET A 1 27.95 -85.70 33.74
N VAL A 2 27.65 -86.37 32.61
CA VAL A 2 28.63 -86.56 31.51
C VAL A 2 29.24 -85.27 30.94
N CYS A 3 28.45 -84.24 30.62
CA CYS A 3 29.01 -82.95 30.14
C CYS A 3 29.82 -82.24 31.23
N ILE A 4 29.31 -82.22 32.47
CA ILE A 4 29.97 -81.63 33.65
C ILE A 4 31.34 -82.30 33.89
N GLN A 5 31.46 -83.62 33.75
CA GLN A 5 32.74 -84.34 33.86
C GLN A 5 33.72 -83.98 32.73
N ILE A 6 33.23 -83.77 31.50
CA ILE A 6 34.06 -83.32 30.37
C ILE A 6 34.57 -81.90 30.63
N GLU A 7 33.70 -81.00 31.11
CA GLU A 7 34.04 -79.61 31.40
C GLU A 7 34.97 -79.47 32.62
N GLN A 8 34.79 -80.29 33.65
CA GLN A 8 35.67 -80.36 34.82
C GLN A 8 37.08 -80.85 34.44
N VAL A 9 37.18 -81.91 33.63
CA VAL A 9 38.47 -82.43 33.11
C VAL A 9 39.12 -81.40 32.16
N LEU A 10 38.33 -80.73 31.31
CA LEU A 10 38.80 -79.64 30.47
C LEU A 10 39.38 -78.49 31.31
N SER A 11 38.71 -78.10 32.39
CA SER A 11 39.18 -77.06 33.32
C SER A 11 40.45 -77.44 34.06
N HIS A 12 40.56 -78.66 34.56
CA HIS A 12 41.79 -79.14 35.22
C HIS A 12 42.99 -79.14 34.25
N ASN A 13 42.79 -79.62 33.02
CA ASN A 13 43.80 -79.59 31.97
C ASN A 13 44.18 -78.15 31.58
N LEU A 14 43.20 -77.25 31.42
CA LEU A 14 43.42 -75.84 31.13
C LEU A 14 44.22 -75.13 32.22
N CYS A 15 43.82 -75.27 33.49
CA CYS A 15 44.54 -74.64 34.60
C CYS A 15 45.98 -75.18 34.70
N THR A 16 46.18 -76.48 34.48
CA THR A 16 47.51 -77.10 34.46
C THR A 16 48.37 -76.59 33.31
N LEU A 17 47.85 -76.55 32.08
CA LEU A 17 48.58 -76.06 30.90
C LEU A 17 48.89 -74.56 30.97
N LEU A 18 47.98 -73.76 31.52
CA LEU A 18 48.11 -72.30 31.64
C LEU A 18 48.89 -71.85 32.89
N ASN A 19 49.41 -72.80 33.68
CA ASN A 19 50.07 -72.57 34.98
C ASN A 19 49.21 -71.74 35.97
N VAL A 20 47.88 -71.93 35.93
CA VAL A 20 46.94 -71.28 36.86
C VAL A 20 46.86 -72.11 38.15
N PRO A 21 47.24 -71.54 39.32
CA PRO A 21 47.08 -72.22 40.60
C PRO A 21 45.59 -72.42 40.89
N HIS A 22 45.21 -73.68 41.08
CA HIS A 22 43.84 -74.09 41.35
C HIS A 22 43.83 -75.16 42.45
N ASP A 23 42.82 -75.10 43.32
CA ASP A 23 42.58 -76.11 44.35
C ASP A 23 41.62 -77.17 43.75
N PRO A 24 41.97 -78.47 43.74
CA PRO A 24 41.07 -79.53 43.29
C PRO A 24 39.74 -79.56 44.03
N VAL A 25 39.71 -79.21 45.33
CA VAL A 25 38.47 -79.19 46.12
C VAL A 25 37.56 -78.06 45.66
N ALA A 26 38.09 -76.84 45.52
CA ALA A 26 37.33 -75.72 44.98
C ALA A 26 36.87 -75.95 43.53
N LEU A 27 37.65 -76.69 42.74
CA LEU A 27 37.24 -77.14 41.41
C LEU A 27 36.04 -78.11 41.51
N GLU A 28 36.07 -79.11 42.39
CA GLU A 28 34.92 -79.99 42.63
C GLU A 28 33.68 -79.22 43.14
N GLU A 29 33.83 -78.22 44.00
CA GLU A 29 32.71 -77.36 44.44
C GLU A 29 32.07 -76.58 43.28
N HIS A 30 32.85 -76.18 42.27
CA HIS A 30 32.31 -75.45 41.12
C HIS A 30 31.52 -76.32 40.12
N PHE A 31 31.63 -77.64 40.20
CA PHE A 31 31.06 -78.63 39.27
C PHE A 31 30.15 -79.68 39.96
N ARG A 32 29.63 -79.40 41.16
CA ARG A 32 28.67 -80.29 41.84
C ARG A 32 27.38 -80.47 41.03
N ASP A 33 26.82 -81.68 41.06
CA ASP A 33 25.54 -82.06 40.45
C ASP A 33 24.30 -81.56 41.27
N ASP A 34 24.47 -80.52 42.10
CA ASP A 34 23.45 -79.97 43.03
C ASP A 34 22.93 -78.56 42.64
N ASP A 35 23.32 -78.07 41.47
CA ASP A 35 22.98 -76.74 40.93
C ASP A 35 23.42 -75.53 41.79
N GLU A 36 24.25 -75.69 42.82
CA GLU A 36 24.85 -74.56 43.57
C GLU A 36 26.05 -73.94 42.81
N GLY A 37 26.71 -74.71 41.94
CA GLY A 37 27.94 -74.32 41.25
C GLY A 37 27.76 -73.17 40.23
N PRO A 38 28.76 -72.28 40.06
CA PRO A 38 28.71 -71.21 39.05
C PRO A 38 28.67 -71.75 37.61
N VAL A 39 29.18 -72.96 37.37
CA VAL A 39 29.14 -73.59 36.03
C VAL A 39 27.72 -74.04 35.68
N SER A 40 26.96 -74.61 36.61
CA SER A 40 25.56 -74.98 36.34
C SER A 40 24.69 -73.72 36.18
N ASN A 41 24.86 -72.74 37.06
CA ASN A 41 24.05 -71.51 37.07
C ASN A 41 24.33 -70.53 35.93
N GLN A 42 25.56 -70.46 35.42
CA GLN A 42 26.00 -69.44 34.44
C GLN A 42 26.58 -70.04 33.15
N GLY A 43 26.70 -71.37 33.09
CA GLY A 43 27.37 -72.08 32.00
C GLY A 43 28.90 -72.00 32.06
N TYR A 44 29.55 -72.79 31.20
CA TYR A 44 31.01 -72.93 31.20
C TYR A 44 31.78 -71.64 30.84
N MET A 45 31.23 -70.79 29.95
CA MET A 45 31.97 -69.64 29.41
C MET A 45 32.27 -68.53 30.44
N PRO A 46 31.32 -68.06 31.27
CA PRO A 46 31.62 -67.13 32.37
C PRO A 46 32.61 -67.71 33.38
N TYR A 47 32.53 -69.01 33.67
CA TYR A 47 33.49 -69.69 34.53
C TYR A 47 34.90 -69.70 33.93
N LEU A 48 35.04 -70.14 32.67
CA LEU A 48 36.31 -70.17 31.93
C LEU A 48 37.00 -68.80 31.94
N ASN A 49 36.26 -67.74 31.63
CA ASN A 49 36.77 -66.37 31.65
C ASN A 49 37.29 -65.97 33.04
N ARG A 50 36.42 -66.06 34.06
CA ARG A 50 36.68 -65.48 35.40
C ARG A 50 37.59 -66.31 36.30
N PHE A 51 37.56 -67.63 36.18
CA PHE A 51 38.28 -68.52 37.10
C PHE A 51 39.59 -69.06 36.51
N ILE A 52 39.72 -69.07 35.18
CA ILE A 52 40.91 -69.54 34.47
C ILE A 52 41.60 -68.39 33.72
N LEU A 53 40.95 -67.81 32.70
CA LEU A 53 41.60 -66.89 31.76
C LEU A 53 42.06 -65.57 32.40
N GLU A 54 41.27 -64.98 33.30
CA GLU A 54 41.65 -63.80 34.10
C GLU A 54 42.90 -64.02 34.98
N LYS A 55 43.29 -65.27 35.26
CA LYS A 55 44.42 -65.61 36.14
C LYS A 55 45.70 -66.02 35.40
N VAL A 56 45.70 -66.02 34.06
CA VAL A 56 46.83 -66.51 33.26
C VAL A 56 48.00 -65.53 33.27
N GLN A 57 49.12 -65.91 33.90
CA GLN A 57 50.30 -65.04 34.07
C GLN A 57 51.26 -65.05 32.87
N GLY A 58 50.79 -65.39 31.66
CA GLY A 58 51.55 -65.38 30.40
C GLY A 58 52.64 -66.46 30.23
N ASN A 59 53.20 -66.98 31.32
CA ASN A 59 54.26 -67.99 31.35
C ASN A 59 53.71 -69.42 31.14
N PHE A 60 53.20 -69.71 29.94
CA PHE A 60 52.72 -71.04 29.55
C PHE A 60 53.18 -71.46 28.15
N ASP A 61 53.22 -72.77 27.90
CA ASP A 61 53.54 -73.29 26.56
C ASP A 61 52.35 -73.11 25.62
N LYS A 62 52.47 -72.12 24.73
CA LYS A 62 51.44 -71.80 23.73
C LYS A 62 51.23 -72.94 22.72
N ILE A 63 52.22 -73.81 22.50
CA ILE A 63 52.11 -74.93 21.55
C ILE A 63 51.31 -76.06 22.18
N GLU A 64 51.57 -76.43 23.44
CA GLU A 64 50.75 -77.43 24.16
C GLU A 64 49.32 -76.95 24.39
N PHE A 65 49.12 -75.67 24.71
CA PHE A 65 47.78 -75.07 24.75
C PHE A 65 47.07 -75.17 23.38
N ASN A 66 47.76 -74.82 22.28
CA ASN A 66 47.21 -74.98 20.93
C ASN A 66 46.91 -76.45 20.58
N LYS A 67 47.76 -77.41 20.98
CA LYS A 67 47.50 -78.85 20.78
C LYS A 67 46.22 -79.28 21.50
N MET A 68 46.02 -78.85 22.75
CA MET A 68 44.78 -79.16 23.47
C MET A 68 43.56 -78.63 22.71
N CYS A 69 43.58 -77.35 22.32
CA CYS A 69 42.51 -76.75 21.51
C CYS A 69 42.28 -77.45 20.16
N TRP A 70 43.34 -77.90 19.48
CA TRP A 70 43.25 -78.70 18.26
C TRP A 70 42.51 -80.03 18.49
N THR A 71 42.83 -80.78 19.55
CA THR A 71 42.18 -82.07 19.84
C THR A 71 40.67 -81.97 20.08
N LEU A 72 40.20 -80.82 20.58
CA LEU A 72 38.78 -80.51 20.82
C LEU A 72 38.04 -80.13 19.53
N CYS A 73 38.70 -79.37 18.65
CA CYS A 73 38.05 -78.73 17.50
C CYS A 73 38.23 -79.51 16.19
N ALA A 74 39.39 -80.14 15.93
CA ALA A 74 39.71 -80.72 14.63
C ALA A 74 38.74 -81.84 14.23
N LYS A 75 38.45 -82.78 15.13
CA LYS A 75 37.60 -83.96 14.86
C LYS A 75 36.18 -83.65 14.38
N LYS A 76 35.68 -82.42 14.61
CA LYS A 76 34.34 -81.97 14.18
C LYS A 76 34.36 -81.19 12.87
N ASN A 77 35.45 -80.48 12.57
CA ASN A 77 35.49 -79.46 11.51
C ASN A 77 36.49 -79.76 10.38
N LEU A 78 37.43 -80.69 10.59
CA LEU A 78 38.45 -81.01 9.60
C LEU A 78 37.81 -81.74 8.39
N PRO A 79 37.93 -81.22 7.16
CA PRO A 79 37.36 -81.88 5.99
C PRO A 79 38.03 -83.24 5.73
N ARG A 80 37.24 -84.24 5.33
CA ARG A 80 37.71 -85.65 5.24
C ARG A 80 38.71 -85.92 4.11
N ASN A 81 38.87 -85.00 3.16
CA ASN A 81 39.62 -85.19 1.91
C ASN A 81 40.78 -84.18 1.74
N ILE A 82 41.61 -83.98 2.78
CA ILE A 82 42.80 -83.14 2.69
C ILE A 82 43.94 -83.94 2.02
N LEU A 83 43.99 -83.92 0.69
CA LEU A 83 44.80 -84.85 -0.11
C LEU A 83 46.33 -84.67 0.07
N LEU A 84 46.81 -83.46 0.35
CA LEU A 84 48.24 -83.13 0.37
C LEU A 84 48.86 -82.85 1.76
N LEU A 85 48.11 -82.98 2.87
CA LEU A 85 48.59 -82.64 4.21
C LEU A 85 48.49 -83.82 5.18
N THR A 86 49.31 -83.83 6.22
CA THR A 86 49.12 -84.68 7.42
C THR A 86 48.28 -83.96 8.48
N ASP A 87 47.85 -84.67 9.53
CA ASP A 87 47.19 -84.05 10.69
C ASP A 87 48.13 -83.06 11.42
N ASP A 88 49.44 -83.33 11.42
CA ASP A 88 50.48 -82.46 11.96
C ASP A 88 50.67 -81.19 11.10
N ASP A 89 50.61 -81.31 9.77
CA ASP A 89 50.62 -80.13 8.89
C ASP A 89 49.35 -79.29 9.04
N ALA A 90 48.18 -79.94 9.16
CA ALA A 90 46.91 -79.26 9.40
C ALA A 90 46.90 -78.54 10.77
N PHE A 91 47.46 -79.16 11.81
CA PHE A 91 47.69 -78.52 13.10
C PHE A 91 48.61 -77.30 12.99
N LYS A 92 49.77 -77.43 12.31
CA LYS A 92 50.70 -76.31 12.09
C LYS A 92 50.02 -75.14 11.35
N LEU A 93 49.25 -75.43 10.30
CA LEU A 93 48.47 -74.43 9.56
C LEU A 93 47.38 -73.79 10.43
N TRP A 94 46.74 -74.52 11.33
CA TRP A 94 45.78 -73.96 12.30
C TRP A 94 46.45 -73.02 13.31
N VAL A 95 47.66 -73.33 13.76
CA VAL A 95 48.43 -72.43 14.64
C VAL A 95 48.97 -71.21 13.89
N ILE A 96 49.37 -71.37 12.61
CA ILE A 96 49.71 -70.25 11.72
C ILE A 96 48.49 -69.36 11.48
N PHE A 97 47.31 -69.94 11.27
CA PHE A 97 46.05 -69.21 11.20
C PHE A 97 45.83 -68.38 12.46
N ASN A 98 45.88 -68.99 13.65
CA ASN A 98 45.70 -68.28 14.93
C ASN A 98 46.75 -67.17 15.16
N PHE A 99 47.94 -67.26 14.55
CA PHE A 99 48.96 -66.22 14.59
C PHE A 99 48.71 -65.08 13.60
N LEU A 100 48.14 -65.37 12.42
CA LEU A 100 47.91 -64.39 11.35
C LEU A 100 46.55 -63.70 11.45
N SER A 101 45.50 -64.40 11.92
CA SER A 101 44.11 -63.95 12.02
C SER A 101 43.94 -62.63 12.77
N GLU A 102 42.87 -61.89 12.47
CA GLU A 102 42.55 -60.66 13.21
C GLU A 102 41.93 -60.96 14.59
N ASP A 103 42.09 -60.05 15.56
CA ASP A 103 41.82 -60.30 16.98
C ASP A 103 40.31 -60.20 17.35
N LYS A 104 39.42 -60.38 16.37
CA LYS A 104 37.95 -60.26 16.48
C LYS A 104 37.32 -61.62 16.24
N TYR A 105 36.32 -62.00 17.04
CA TYR A 105 35.56 -63.23 16.84
C TYR A 105 34.34 -62.98 15.91
N PRO A 106 33.98 -63.90 14.99
CA PRO A 106 34.67 -65.15 14.65
C PRO A 106 36.05 -64.86 14.03
N LEU A 107 37.06 -65.66 14.41
CA LEU A 107 38.42 -65.48 13.91
C LEU A 107 38.43 -65.73 12.40
N VAL A 108 39.05 -64.80 11.66
CA VAL A 108 39.23 -64.84 10.21
C VAL A 108 40.66 -64.43 9.86
N ILE A 109 41.23 -65.04 8.83
CA ILE A 109 42.46 -64.58 8.20
C ILE A 109 42.11 -63.66 7.03
N VAL A 110 42.56 -62.41 7.11
CA VAL A 110 42.32 -61.42 6.06
C VAL A 110 43.21 -61.69 4.84
N PRO A 111 42.79 -61.37 3.62
CA PRO A 111 43.38 -62.01 2.45
C PRO A 111 44.79 -61.54 2.09
N GLU A 112 45.25 -60.39 2.59
CA GLU A 112 46.66 -59.98 2.51
C GLU A 112 47.57 -60.87 3.36
N GLU A 113 47.04 -61.44 4.45
CA GLU A 113 47.75 -62.43 5.27
C GLU A 113 47.68 -63.84 4.66
N ILE A 114 46.59 -64.17 3.94
CA ILE A 114 46.53 -65.38 3.10
C ILE A 114 47.58 -65.28 1.98
N GLU A 115 47.64 -64.14 1.29
CA GLU A 115 48.63 -63.87 0.23
C GLU A 115 50.06 -63.99 0.76
N TYR A 116 50.34 -63.38 1.91
CA TYR A 116 51.64 -63.50 2.60
C TYR A 116 52.00 -64.95 2.95
N LEU A 117 51.04 -65.72 3.48
CA LEU A 117 51.25 -67.13 3.82
C LEU A 117 51.49 -67.99 2.57
N LEU A 118 50.67 -67.81 1.53
CA LEU A 118 50.83 -68.56 0.28
C LEU A 118 52.15 -68.20 -0.43
N LYS A 119 52.57 -66.93 -0.43
CA LYS A 119 53.91 -66.50 -0.88
C LYS A 119 55.01 -67.26 -0.15
N LYS A 120 54.99 -67.22 1.19
CA LYS A 120 55.94 -67.95 2.05
C LYS A 120 55.98 -69.46 1.80
N LEU A 121 54.82 -70.09 1.61
CA LEU A 121 54.75 -71.51 1.28
C LEU A 121 55.31 -71.80 -0.13
N THR A 122 55.02 -70.98 -1.14
CA THR A 122 55.61 -71.15 -2.48
C THR A 122 57.13 -70.95 -2.49
N GLU A 123 57.64 -69.95 -1.76
CA GLU A 123 59.07 -69.70 -1.59
C GLU A 123 59.79 -70.90 -0.95
N ALA A 124 59.21 -71.47 0.11
CA ALA A 124 59.76 -72.66 0.79
C ALA A 124 59.64 -73.95 -0.06
N MET A 125 58.67 -74.05 -0.97
CA MET A 125 58.62 -75.10 -1.99
C MET A 125 59.57 -74.85 -3.19
N GLY A 126 60.30 -73.72 -3.20
CA GLY A 126 61.19 -73.35 -4.31
C GLY A 126 60.45 -72.90 -5.58
N LEU A 127 59.16 -72.56 -5.48
CA LEU A 127 58.33 -72.10 -6.59
C LEU A 127 58.35 -70.57 -6.70
N GLY A 128 58.16 -70.06 -7.93
CA GLY A 128 57.91 -68.65 -8.16
C GLY A 128 56.48 -68.26 -7.80
N TRP A 129 56.29 -67.09 -7.18
CA TRP A 129 54.95 -66.57 -6.90
C TRP A 129 54.25 -66.08 -8.18
N HIS A 130 52.99 -66.51 -8.37
CA HIS A 130 52.16 -66.13 -9.52
C HIS A 130 50.96 -65.28 -9.09
N GLN A 131 51.15 -63.95 -9.02
CA GLN A 131 50.13 -63.01 -8.54
C GLN A 131 48.76 -63.16 -9.23
N GLU A 132 48.74 -63.35 -10.55
CA GLU A 132 47.50 -63.51 -11.34
C GLU A 132 46.61 -64.66 -10.87
N GLN A 133 47.19 -65.76 -10.36
CA GLN A 133 46.43 -66.90 -9.83
C GLN A 133 45.76 -66.55 -8.50
N PHE A 134 46.38 -65.68 -7.71
CA PHE A 134 45.82 -65.19 -6.47
C PHE A 134 44.77 -64.10 -6.70
N GLU A 135 44.99 -63.15 -7.62
CA GLU A 135 43.96 -62.15 -7.96
C GLU A 135 42.70 -62.80 -8.56
N HIS A 136 42.85 -63.79 -9.45
CA HIS A 136 41.69 -64.54 -9.97
C HIS A 136 40.98 -65.34 -8.84
N TYR A 137 41.71 -65.87 -7.87
CA TYR A 137 41.12 -66.54 -6.71
C TYR A 137 40.37 -65.54 -5.81
N LYS A 138 40.93 -64.35 -5.59
CA LYS A 138 40.34 -63.24 -4.85
C LYS A 138 39.05 -62.73 -5.50
N ILE A 139 39.07 -62.43 -6.80
CA ILE A 139 37.88 -62.01 -7.57
C ILE A 139 36.77 -63.07 -7.50
N SER A 140 37.14 -64.36 -7.52
CA SER A 140 36.20 -65.47 -7.37
C SER A 140 35.55 -65.58 -5.96
N LEU A 141 35.91 -64.72 -5.01
CA LEU A 141 35.39 -64.67 -3.63
C LEU A 141 34.70 -63.34 -3.28
N GLU A 142 34.64 -62.36 -4.19
CA GLU A 142 34.20 -60.98 -3.90
C GLU A 142 32.71 -60.84 -3.48
N THR A 143 31.93 -61.93 -3.47
CA THR A 143 30.51 -61.92 -3.04
C THR A 143 30.28 -61.99 -1.53
N ASN A 144 31.30 -62.32 -0.70
CA ASN A 144 31.27 -62.23 0.77
C ASN A 144 32.72 -62.27 1.31
N TRP A 145 33.29 -61.13 1.70
CA TRP A 145 34.76 -60.98 1.87
C TRP A 145 35.20 -60.46 3.25
N ASP A 146 34.76 -61.11 4.33
CA ASP A 146 35.29 -60.89 5.69
C ASP A 146 36.64 -61.61 5.96
N GLY A 147 37.07 -62.48 5.04
CA GLY A 147 38.25 -63.35 5.17
C GLY A 147 37.90 -64.85 5.14
N LEU A 148 38.89 -65.72 5.34
CA LEU A 148 38.66 -67.18 5.48
C LEU A 148 38.70 -67.61 6.94
N SER A 149 38.00 -68.70 7.27
CA SER A 149 38.20 -69.45 8.51
C SER A 149 39.43 -70.38 8.44
N ALA A 150 39.85 -70.91 9.58
CA ALA A 150 40.98 -71.84 9.66
C ALA A 150 40.79 -73.11 8.81
N TRP A 151 39.56 -73.59 8.70
CA TRP A 151 39.25 -74.85 7.99
C TRP A 151 39.30 -74.65 6.47
N GLU A 152 38.79 -73.51 5.99
CA GLU A 152 38.86 -73.12 4.57
C GLU A 152 40.30 -72.83 4.14
N LEU A 153 41.15 -72.27 5.02
CA LEU A 153 42.58 -72.11 4.75
C LEU A 153 43.30 -73.46 4.61
N ILE A 154 43.00 -74.41 5.52
CA ILE A 154 43.56 -75.78 5.45
C ILE A 154 43.08 -76.51 4.20
N GLU A 155 41.81 -76.36 3.81
CA GLU A 155 41.29 -76.90 2.55
C GLU A 155 41.91 -76.23 1.32
N LEU A 156 42.09 -74.91 1.32
CA LEU A 156 42.72 -74.17 0.23
C LEU A 156 44.12 -74.69 -0.07
N ILE A 157 44.95 -74.84 0.97
CA ILE A 157 46.32 -75.36 0.85
C ILE A 157 46.29 -76.85 0.50
N GLY A 158 45.48 -77.65 1.21
CA GLY A 158 45.36 -79.10 1.01
C GLY A 158 44.74 -79.55 -0.32
N SER A 159 44.00 -78.66 -0.99
CA SER A 159 43.46 -78.86 -2.35
C SER A 159 44.53 -78.75 -3.44
N GLY A 160 45.73 -78.26 -3.11
CA GLY A 160 46.88 -78.21 -4.02
C GLY A 160 46.84 -77.13 -5.10
N ARG A 161 45.88 -76.19 -5.05
CA ARG A 161 45.76 -75.10 -6.05
C ARG A 161 47.08 -74.34 -6.25
N PHE A 162 47.74 -73.97 -5.14
CA PHE A 162 49.00 -73.21 -5.12
C PHE A 162 50.26 -74.10 -4.98
N SER A 163 50.12 -75.42 -4.96
CA SER A 163 51.24 -76.39 -4.88
C SER A 163 51.18 -77.43 -6.01
N LYS A 164 50.63 -77.04 -7.16
CA LYS A 164 50.32 -77.96 -8.26
C LYS A 164 51.58 -78.63 -8.81
N GLY A 165 51.64 -79.95 -8.69
CA GLY A 165 52.79 -80.77 -9.11
C GLY A 165 53.83 -81.02 -8.01
N MET A 166 53.66 -80.44 -6.82
CA MET A 166 54.43 -80.82 -5.63
C MET A 166 53.83 -82.09 -5.00
N ASP A 167 54.70 -82.87 -4.35
CA ASP A 167 54.29 -84.04 -3.57
C ASP A 167 54.02 -83.67 -2.10
N ARG A 168 53.44 -84.61 -1.35
CA ARG A 168 53.06 -84.43 0.07
C ARG A 168 54.26 -84.10 0.97
N GLN A 169 55.44 -84.67 0.71
CA GLN A 169 56.64 -84.42 1.51
C GLN A 169 57.15 -82.99 1.29
N THR A 170 57.20 -82.52 0.03
CA THR A 170 57.59 -81.12 -0.28
C THR A 170 56.64 -80.11 0.38
N VAL A 171 55.32 -80.35 0.33
CA VAL A 171 54.33 -79.48 0.98
C VAL A 171 54.51 -79.49 2.51
N SER A 172 54.67 -80.67 3.13
CA SER A 172 54.89 -80.79 4.58
C SER A 172 56.19 -80.11 5.04
N MET A 173 57.27 -80.22 4.25
CA MET A 173 58.53 -79.51 4.51
C MET A 173 58.34 -77.99 4.48
N ALA A 174 57.62 -77.46 3.49
CA ALA A 174 57.33 -76.02 3.41
C ALA A 174 56.43 -75.52 4.56
N VAL A 175 55.38 -76.26 4.91
CA VAL A 175 54.54 -75.96 6.09
C VAL A 175 55.37 -75.96 7.37
N ASN A 176 56.28 -76.93 7.51
CA ASN A 176 57.17 -77.03 8.66
C ASN A 176 58.18 -75.86 8.71
N GLU A 177 58.75 -75.43 7.59
CA GLU A 177 59.65 -74.27 7.54
C GLU A 177 58.93 -72.97 7.92
N VAL A 178 57.75 -72.70 7.34
CA VAL A 178 56.95 -71.51 7.67
C VAL A 178 56.46 -71.54 9.13
N PHE A 179 56.10 -72.70 9.66
CA PHE A 179 55.77 -72.86 11.10
C PHE A 179 56.98 -72.56 11.99
N ASN A 180 58.17 -73.04 11.62
CA ASN A 180 59.40 -72.76 12.36
C ASN A 180 59.73 -71.26 12.38
N GLU A 181 59.59 -70.55 11.24
CA GLU A 181 59.79 -69.10 11.17
C GLU A 181 58.75 -68.33 12.01
N LEU A 182 57.46 -68.50 11.71
CA LEU A 182 56.39 -67.65 12.23
C LEU A 182 55.98 -67.95 13.68
N ILE A 183 56.06 -69.22 14.11
CA ILE A 183 55.56 -69.68 15.41
C ILE A 183 56.71 -69.98 16.38
N LEU A 184 57.77 -70.63 15.91
CA LEU A 184 58.90 -71.04 16.77
C LEU A 184 60.05 -70.02 16.83
N ASP A 185 59.93 -68.87 16.15
CA ASP A 185 60.96 -67.83 16.06
C ASP A 185 62.31 -68.31 15.48
N VAL A 186 62.31 -69.30 14.59
CA VAL A 186 63.54 -69.76 13.92
C VAL A 186 63.94 -68.78 12.83
N LEU A 187 65.03 -68.03 13.06
CA LEU A 187 65.54 -67.00 12.16
C LEU A 187 66.50 -67.57 11.10
N LYS A 188 67.21 -68.66 11.44
CA LYS A 188 68.02 -69.46 10.49
C LYS A 188 68.28 -70.85 11.07
N GLN A 189 68.34 -71.86 10.21
CA GLN A 189 68.71 -73.22 10.59
C GLN A 189 69.59 -73.89 9.52
N GLY A 190 70.29 -74.97 9.90
CA GLY A 190 71.17 -75.72 8.99
C GLY A 190 72.34 -76.44 9.65
N TYR A 191 72.94 -77.39 8.93
CA TYR A 191 74.17 -78.06 9.36
C TYR A 191 75.39 -77.13 9.30
N MET A 192 76.18 -77.13 10.38
CA MET A 192 77.50 -76.49 10.46
C MET A 192 78.46 -77.34 11.30
N TRP A 193 79.77 -77.16 11.08
CA TRP A 193 80.82 -77.85 11.80
C TRP A 193 81.24 -77.05 13.03
N LYS A 194 81.06 -77.62 14.23
CA LYS A 194 81.41 -76.99 15.50
C LYS A 194 82.74 -77.53 16.02
N LYS A 195 83.63 -76.66 16.52
CA LYS A 195 84.82 -77.08 17.27
C LYS A 195 84.44 -77.48 18.69
N GLY A 196 84.95 -78.62 19.15
CA GLY A 196 84.82 -79.07 20.54
C GLY A 196 85.67 -78.21 21.49
N HIS A 197 85.12 -77.88 22.66
CA HIS A 197 85.79 -76.97 23.60
C HIS A 197 86.97 -77.65 24.32
N ARG A 198 86.72 -78.82 24.94
CA ARG A 198 87.72 -79.65 25.65
C ARG A 198 88.62 -80.46 24.69
N ARG A 199 88.03 -81.25 23.80
CA ARG A 199 88.74 -81.93 22.69
C ARG A 199 88.50 -81.11 21.43
N LYS A 200 89.56 -80.57 20.79
CA LYS A 200 89.47 -79.62 19.66
C LYS A 200 89.01 -80.23 18.32
N ASN A 201 88.34 -81.37 18.37
CA ASN A 201 87.78 -82.06 17.21
C ASN A 201 86.64 -81.23 16.61
N TRP A 202 86.44 -81.35 15.29
CA TRP A 202 85.31 -80.76 14.59
C TRP A 202 84.18 -81.79 14.45
N THR A 203 82.95 -81.41 14.78
CA THR A 203 81.76 -82.24 14.61
C THR A 203 80.64 -81.46 13.92
N GLU A 204 80.05 -82.03 12.87
CA GLU A 204 78.83 -81.50 12.25
C GLU A 204 77.65 -81.57 13.22
N ARG A 205 76.84 -80.51 13.25
CA ARG A 205 75.65 -80.36 14.10
C ARG A 205 74.61 -79.55 13.35
N TRP A 206 73.34 -79.84 13.58
CA TRP A 206 72.25 -78.96 13.16
C TRP A 206 72.17 -77.78 14.11
N PHE A 207 72.24 -76.55 13.59
CA PHE A 207 72.10 -75.32 14.37
C PHE A 207 70.73 -74.69 14.09
N VAL A 208 70.16 -74.06 15.13
CA VAL A 208 68.90 -73.32 15.09
C VAL A 208 69.10 -71.98 15.80
N LEU A 209 69.09 -70.88 15.04
CA LEU A 209 69.13 -69.51 15.55
C LEU A 209 67.71 -69.04 15.89
N LYS A 210 67.53 -68.62 17.14
CA LYS A 210 66.35 -67.94 17.67
C LYS A 210 66.75 -66.57 18.27
N PRO A 211 65.81 -65.68 18.60
CA PRO A 211 66.13 -64.27 18.92
C PRO A 211 67.13 -64.08 20.07
N ASN A 212 67.11 -64.95 21.08
CA ASN A 212 67.96 -64.84 22.28
C ASN A 212 68.96 -66.00 22.43
N ILE A 213 69.00 -66.96 21.49
CA ILE A 213 69.70 -68.23 21.69
C ILE A 213 70.00 -68.96 20.37
N ILE A 214 71.16 -69.60 20.28
CA ILE A 214 71.48 -70.56 19.20
C ILE A 214 71.59 -71.95 19.81
N SER A 215 70.57 -72.78 19.59
CA SER A 215 70.59 -74.19 19.99
C SER A 215 71.27 -75.04 18.93
N TYR A 216 71.98 -76.10 19.35
CA TYR A 216 72.57 -77.06 18.41
C TYR A 216 72.31 -78.52 18.80
N TYR A 217 72.06 -79.34 17.79
CA TYR A 217 71.53 -80.70 17.87
C TYR A 217 72.42 -81.67 17.07
N VAL A 218 72.23 -82.98 17.23
CA VAL A 218 72.87 -83.97 16.34
C VAL A 218 72.38 -83.83 14.90
N SER A 219 71.08 -83.64 14.74
CA SER A 219 70.33 -83.78 13.49
C SER A 219 69.18 -82.77 13.42
N GLU A 220 68.64 -82.57 12.22
CA GLU A 220 67.48 -81.71 11.94
C GLU A 220 66.17 -82.13 12.61
N ASP A 221 66.11 -83.34 13.18
CA ASP A 221 64.93 -83.87 13.88
C ASP A 221 64.72 -83.29 15.30
N LEU A 222 65.64 -82.42 15.75
CA LEU A 222 65.61 -81.62 16.99
C LEU A 222 65.48 -82.41 18.32
N LYS A 223 65.48 -83.75 18.30
CA LYS A 223 65.38 -84.57 19.53
C LYS A 223 66.64 -84.45 20.38
N ASP A 224 67.79 -84.59 19.73
CA ASP A 224 69.07 -84.81 20.38
C ASP A 224 69.81 -83.48 20.62
N LYS A 225 69.30 -82.65 21.55
CA LYS A 225 69.91 -81.35 21.89
C LYS A 225 71.29 -81.54 22.54
N ARG A 226 72.31 -80.85 22.01
CA ARG A 226 73.73 -80.98 22.46
C ARG A 226 74.31 -79.70 23.08
N GLY A 227 73.52 -78.63 23.16
CA GLY A 227 73.83 -77.42 23.90
C GLY A 227 73.21 -76.17 23.29
N ASP A 228 73.53 -75.04 23.90
CA ASP A 228 73.07 -73.71 23.54
C ASP A 228 74.23 -72.71 23.52
N ILE A 229 74.01 -71.61 22.82
CA ILE A 229 74.80 -70.38 22.88
C ILE A 229 73.80 -69.27 23.21
N ALA A 230 73.85 -68.71 24.41
CA ALA A 230 73.03 -67.54 24.73
C ALA A 230 73.49 -66.36 23.87
N LEU A 231 72.52 -65.63 23.29
CA LEU A 231 72.75 -64.36 22.62
C LEU A 231 72.26 -63.23 23.51
N ASP A 232 73.14 -62.25 23.69
CA ASP A 232 72.91 -61.01 24.42
C ASP A 232 73.35 -59.81 23.56
N ASP A 233 73.21 -58.61 24.11
CA ASP A 233 73.64 -57.35 23.50
C ASP A 233 75.17 -57.18 23.45
N ASN A 234 75.93 -57.98 24.19
CA ASN A 234 77.39 -57.90 24.26
C ASN A 234 78.09 -58.91 23.33
N CYS A 235 77.35 -59.87 22.78
CA CYS A 235 77.84 -60.85 21.82
C CYS A 235 78.42 -60.20 20.54
N THR A 236 79.47 -60.81 19.99
CA THR A 236 80.03 -60.47 18.67
C THR A 236 80.10 -61.70 17.77
N VAL A 237 80.05 -61.49 16.46
CA VAL A 237 80.25 -62.54 15.46
C VAL A 237 81.27 -62.08 14.42
N GLU A 238 82.34 -62.85 14.25
CA GLU A 238 83.55 -62.43 13.54
C GLU A 238 83.98 -63.50 12.53
N ALA A 239 84.27 -63.10 11.28
CA ALA A 239 84.84 -63.99 10.28
C ALA A 239 86.32 -64.28 10.61
N LEU A 240 86.70 -65.55 10.66
CA LEU A 240 88.07 -65.98 10.91
C LEU A 240 88.79 -66.35 9.61
N PRO A 241 90.11 -66.14 9.51
CA PRO A 241 90.90 -66.65 8.39
C PRO A 241 90.96 -68.19 8.38
N ASP A 242 91.16 -68.77 7.20
CA ASP A 242 91.37 -70.22 7.02
C ASP A 242 92.54 -70.70 7.91
N LYS A 243 92.29 -71.72 8.75
CA LYS A 243 93.21 -72.17 9.82
C LYS A 243 93.07 -73.68 10.08
N ASP A 244 94.16 -74.32 10.49
CA ASP A 244 94.22 -75.76 10.83
C ASP A 244 93.68 -76.67 9.69
N GLY A 245 93.85 -76.23 8.42
CA GLY A 245 93.30 -76.89 7.23
C GLY A 245 91.79 -76.69 7.01
N ARG A 246 91.07 -76.06 7.94
CA ARG A 246 89.65 -75.71 7.81
C ARG A 246 89.47 -74.33 7.14
N LYS A 247 88.36 -74.19 6.44
CA LYS A 247 87.95 -72.98 5.72
C LYS A 247 86.57 -72.51 6.16
N CYS A 248 86.18 -71.31 5.73
CA CYS A 248 84.86 -70.73 5.98
C CYS A 248 84.55 -70.72 7.50
N LEU A 249 85.53 -70.24 8.28
CA LEU A 249 85.53 -70.22 9.73
C LEU A 249 84.93 -68.91 10.27
N PHE A 250 84.18 -68.98 11.35
CA PHE A 250 83.75 -67.82 12.13
C PHE A 250 83.74 -68.11 13.63
N LEU A 251 83.82 -67.04 14.41
CA LEU A 251 83.73 -67.06 15.87
C LEU A 251 82.42 -66.40 16.28
N ILE A 252 81.66 -67.06 17.14
CA ILE A 252 80.63 -66.38 17.95
C ILE A 252 81.22 -66.18 19.34
N ASN A 253 81.42 -64.93 19.74
CA ASN A 253 81.85 -64.60 21.09
C ASN A 253 80.61 -64.30 21.94
N SER A 254 80.36 -65.13 22.96
CA SER A 254 79.27 -65.02 23.92
C SER A 254 79.87 -64.91 25.33
N TYR A 255 79.17 -64.31 26.29
CA TYR A 255 79.69 -63.97 27.63
C TYR A 255 80.43 -65.13 28.33
N GLU A 256 79.99 -66.38 28.14
CA GLU A 256 80.66 -67.55 28.70
C GLU A 256 82.01 -67.90 28.03
N LYS A 257 82.09 -67.78 26.70
CA LYS A 257 83.17 -68.31 25.85
C LYS A 257 82.95 -68.03 24.36
N GLY A 258 84.04 -67.98 23.61
CA GLY A 258 84.04 -68.06 22.15
C GLY A 258 83.75 -69.46 21.59
N TYR A 259 82.97 -69.51 20.51
CA TYR A 259 82.56 -70.71 19.77
C TYR A 259 83.08 -70.66 18.33
N GLU A 260 84.15 -71.41 18.03
CA GLU A 260 84.62 -71.62 16.65
C GLU A 260 83.67 -72.54 15.85
N ILE A 261 83.18 -72.04 14.71
CA ILE A 261 82.24 -72.72 13.80
C ILE A 261 82.77 -72.62 12.36
N SER A 262 82.48 -73.62 11.52
CA SER A 262 82.84 -73.68 10.10
C SER A 262 81.61 -74.06 9.26
N ALA A 263 81.35 -73.31 8.18
CA ALA A 263 80.27 -73.58 7.22
C ALA A 263 80.79 -74.36 5.99
N SER A 264 79.88 -74.90 5.17
CA SER A 264 80.24 -75.62 3.94
C SER A 264 80.97 -74.77 2.89
N ASP A 265 80.67 -73.46 2.86
CA ASP A 265 81.05 -72.58 1.76
C ASP A 265 81.03 -71.10 2.19
N LYS A 266 81.56 -70.23 1.32
CA LYS A 266 81.66 -68.78 1.56
C LYS A 266 80.32 -68.03 1.54
N LYS A 267 79.25 -68.60 0.99
CA LYS A 267 77.91 -67.96 0.98
C LYS A 267 77.23 -68.20 2.33
N LYS A 268 77.17 -69.45 2.79
CA LYS A 268 76.53 -69.80 4.07
C LYS A 268 77.19 -69.12 5.27
N ILE A 269 78.52 -69.01 5.34
CA ILE A 269 79.16 -68.23 6.41
C ILE A 269 78.68 -66.77 6.44
N GLN A 270 78.58 -66.11 5.28
CA GLN A 270 78.09 -64.72 5.23
C GLN A 270 76.61 -64.63 5.66
N GLU A 271 75.76 -65.54 5.19
CA GLU A 271 74.35 -65.61 5.62
C GLU A 271 74.21 -65.87 7.14
N TRP A 272 75.05 -66.73 7.72
CA TRP A 272 75.01 -67.03 9.16
C TRP A 272 75.55 -65.86 10.00
N ILE A 273 76.69 -65.26 9.62
CA ILE A 273 77.22 -64.06 10.27
C ILE A 273 76.18 -62.93 10.20
N GLN A 274 75.59 -62.68 9.03
CA GLN A 274 74.56 -61.66 8.84
C GLN A 274 73.32 -61.93 9.71
N ALA A 275 72.80 -63.16 9.73
CA ALA A 275 71.63 -63.50 10.54
C ALA A 275 71.90 -63.35 12.05
N ILE A 276 73.07 -63.80 12.53
CA ILE A 276 73.48 -63.67 13.93
C ILE A 276 73.68 -62.19 14.30
N GLN A 277 74.38 -61.41 13.46
CA GLN A 277 74.60 -59.98 13.72
C GLN A 277 73.29 -59.18 13.70
N THR A 278 72.37 -59.48 12.77
CA THR A 278 71.02 -58.88 12.78
C THR A 278 70.27 -59.24 14.05
N THR A 279 70.37 -60.48 14.53
CA THR A 279 69.74 -60.93 15.79
C THR A 279 70.29 -60.16 17.00
N ILE A 280 71.62 -60.04 17.12
CA ILE A 280 72.28 -59.23 18.16
C ILE A 280 71.86 -57.75 18.09
N ASN A 281 71.68 -57.21 16.88
CA ASN A 281 71.22 -55.83 16.70
C ASN A 281 69.74 -55.65 17.10
N LEU A 282 68.88 -56.65 16.88
CA LEU A 282 67.49 -56.64 17.36
C LEU A 282 67.43 -56.70 18.89
N LEU A 283 68.28 -57.53 19.53
CA LEU A 283 68.43 -57.57 21.00
C LEU A 283 68.82 -56.20 21.57
N LYS A 284 69.84 -55.55 20.99
CA LYS A 284 70.28 -54.18 21.37
C LYS A 284 69.17 -53.13 21.30
N LEU A 285 68.24 -53.31 20.35
CA LEU A 285 67.09 -52.42 20.15
C LEU A 285 65.82 -52.89 20.89
N ASN A 286 65.89 -53.98 21.66
CA ASN A 286 64.73 -54.69 22.26
C ASN A 286 63.57 -54.91 21.26
N SER A 287 63.91 -55.12 19.98
CA SER A 287 62.95 -55.20 18.88
C SER A 287 62.41 -56.63 18.69
N PRO A 288 61.12 -56.79 18.32
CA PRO A 288 60.54 -58.10 18.09
C PRO A 288 61.15 -58.80 16.85
N PRO A 289 60.98 -60.12 16.72
CA PRO A 289 61.44 -60.88 15.54
C PRO A 289 60.87 -60.32 14.22
N PRO A 290 61.62 -60.36 13.09
CA PRO A 290 61.25 -59.64 11.88
C PRO A 290 59.87 -59.98 11.31
N HIS A 291 59.43 -61.23 11.39
CA HIS A 291 58.10 -61.64 10.91
C HIS A 291 56.96 -61.09 11.80
N LYS A 292 57.19 -60.94 13.12
CA LYS A 292 56.25 -60.31 14.07
C LYS A 292 56.17 -58.81 13.85
N GLU A 293 57.31 -58.15 13.67
CA GLU A 293 57.38 -56.73 13.30
C GLU A 293 56.68 -56.48 11.94
N ALA A 294 56.89 -57.36 10.96
CA ALA A 294 56.25 -57.28 9.65
C ALA A 294 54.72 -57.46 9.73
N ARG A 295 54.21 -58.43 10.50
CA ARG A 295 52.75 -58.57 10.74
C ARG A 295 52.18 -57.33 11.42
N GLN A 296 52.85 -56.81 12.46
CA GLN A 296 52.43 -55.58 13.14
C GLN A 296 52.35 -54.38 12.17
N LYS A 297 53.35 -54.21 11.30
CA LYS A 297 53.35 -53.16 10.25
C LYS A 297 52.22 -53.33 9.24
N ARG A 298 51.96 -54.56 8.74
CA ARG A 298 50.82 -54.83 7.83
C ARG A 298 49.47 -54.52 8.47
N LYS A 299 49.26 -54.97 9.72
CA LYS A 299 48.04 -54.74 10.48
C LYS A 299 47.81 -53.26 10.78
N ALA A 300 48.83 -52.55 11.24
CA ALA A 300 48.75 -51.11 11.48
C ALA A 300 48.46 -50.31 10.19
N LEU A 301 49.01 -50.74 9.04
CA LEU A 301 48.71 -50.15 7.73
C LEU A 301 47.23 -50.39 7.33
N ARG A 302 46.71 -51.61 7.47
CA ARG A 302 45.28 -51.91 7.22
C ARG A 302 44.37 -51.06 8.12
N GLN A 303 44.65 -51.02 9.41
CA GLN A 303 43.87 -50.23 10.38
C GLN A 303 43.90 -48.73 10.05
N LYS A 304 45.04 -48.19 9.60
CA LYS A 304 45.15 -46.80 9.14
C LYS A 304 44.31 -46.54 7.89
N LEU A 305 44.40 -47.41 6.88
CA LEU A 305 43.62 -47.29 5.65
C LEU A 305 42.12 -47.39 5.90
N GLN A 306 41.69 -48.31 6.77
CA GLN A 306 40.29 -48.42 7.19
C GLN A 306 39.81 -47.14 7.90
N ALA A 307 40.59 -46.60 8.84
CA ALA A 307 40.25 -45.35 9.52
C ALA A 307 40.19 -44.15 8.56
N GLU A 308 41.08 -44.09 7.57
CA GLU A 308 41.05 -43.06 6.51
C GLU A 308 39.82 -43.20 5.60
N GLN A 309 39.36 -44.44 5.32
CA GLN A 309 38.11 -44.68 4.58
C GLN A 309 36.86 -44.35 5.41
N GLU A 310 36.78 -44.78 6.68
CA GLU A 310 35.65 -44.48 7.57
C GLU A 310 35.49 -42.97 7.78
N GLU A 311 36.60 -42.23 7.87
CA GLU A 311 36.61 -40.78 7.97
C GLU A 311 36.21 -40.10 6.65
N LEU A 312 36.66 -40.60 5.49
CA LEU A 312 36.20 -40.12 4.19
C LEU A 312 34.70 -40.37 3.99
N GLU A 313 34.19 -41.54 4.39
CA GLU A 313 32.77 -41.85 4.37
C GLU A 313 31.95 -40.95 5.30
N ARG A 314 32.47 -40.61 6.48
CA ARG A 314 31.85 -39.62 7.39
C ARG A 314 31.74 -38.27 6.70
N GLN A 315 32.84 -37.76 6.13
CA GLN A 315 32.88 -36.49 5.43
C GLN A 315 31.95 -36.46 4.21
N MET A 316 31.87 -37.56 3.44
CA MET A 316 30.90 -37.68 2.34
C MET A 316 29.44 -37.63 2.83
N LYS A 317 29.10 -38.31 3.93
CA LYS A 317 27.75 -38.29 4.52
C LYS A 317 27.40 -36.90 5.06
N GLU A 318 28.34 -36.21 5.70
CA GLU A 318 28.17 -34.82 6.16
C GLU A 318 27.99 -33.83 5.02
N LEU A 319 28.81 -33.93 3.96
CA LEU A 319 28.67 -33.12 2.74
C LEU A 319 27.34 -33.38 2.02
N GLN A 320 26.88 -34.63 1.96
CA GLN A 320 25.58 -34.96 1.40
C GLN A 320 24.44 -34.33 2.21
N MET A 321 24.43 -34.48 3.54
CA MET A 321 23.42 -33.86 4.41
C MET A 321 23.43 -32.33 4.30
N ALA A 322 24.61 -31.70 4.22
CA ALA A 322 24.74 -30.26 4.02
C ALA A 322 24.16 -29.82 2.67
N ASN A 323 24.42 -30.56 1.59
CA ASN A 323 23.90 -30.29 0.25
C ASN A 323 22.37 -30.47 0.18
N GLU A 324 21.83 -31.56 0.75
CA GLU A 324 20.38 -31.79 0.85
C GLU A 324 19.67 -30.69 1.65
N ASN A 325 20.29 -30.20 2.73
CA ASN A 325 19.73 -29.09 3.50
C ASN A 325 19.81 -27.77 2.72
N LYS A 326 20.90 -27.53 1.97
CA LYS A 326 21.00 -26.35 1.10
C LYS A 326 19.99 -26.37 -0.04
N GLN A 327 19.70 -27.54 -0.61
CA GLN A 327 18.64 -27.72 -1.60
C GLN A 327 17.25 -27.37 -1.02
N LYS A 328 16.93 -27.84 0.19
CA LYS A 328 15.69 -27.50 0.91
C LYS A 328 15.59 -25.99 1.18
N GLU A 329 16.68 -25.33 1.59
CA GLU A 329 16.72 -23.87 1.73
C GLU A 329 16.41 -23.17 0.40
N LEU A 330 17.05 -23.55 -0.71
CA LEU A 330 16.82 -22.96 -2.03
C LEU A 330 15.36 -23.16 -2.50
N GLU A 331 14.76 -24.31 -2.22
CA GLU A 331 13.35 -24.59 -2.54
C GLU A 331 12.39 -23.75 -1.69
N THR A 332 12.65 -23.57 -0.39
CA THR A 332 11.84 -22.67 0.46
C THR A 332 11.95 -21.21 0.04
N VAL A 333 13.15 -20.72 -0.30
CA VAL A 333 13.36 -19.36 -0.83
C VAL A 333 12.65 -19.19 -2.18
N ARG A 334 12.75 -20.17 -3.09
CA ARG A 334 12.02 -20.16 -4.38
C ARG A 334 10.51 -20.06 -4.16
N LYS A 335 9.94 -20.85 -3.26
CA LYS A 335 8.51 -20.82 -2.93
C LYS A 335 8.08 -19.48 -2.33
N GLN A 336 8.89 -18.89 -1.44
CA GLN A 336 8.63 -17.56 -0.88
C GLN A 336 8.64 -16.45 -1.96
N LEU A 337 9.57 -16.52 -2.92
CA LEU A 337 9.62 -15.59 -4.06
C LEU A 337 8.40 -15.73 -4.97
N GLU A 338 7.97 -16.96 -5.26
CA GLU A 338 6.78 -17.24 -6.07
C GLU A 338 5.48 -16.77 -5.37
N GLU A 339 5.34 -17.03 -4.07
CA GLU A 339 4.24 -16.50 -3.24
C GLU A 339 4.26 -14.97 -3.12
N ALA A 340 5.44 -14.34 -3.10
CA ALA A 340 5.57 -12.89 -3.10
C ALA A 340 5.18 -12.28 -4.46
N ALA A 341 5.62 -12.87 -5.57
CA ALA A 341 5.26 -12.44 -6.93
C ALA A 341 3.75 -12.59 -7.20
N SER A 342 3.13 -13.69 -6.75
CA SER A 342 1.68 -13.89 -6.86
C SER A 342 0.91 -12.82 -6.09
N ARG A 343 1.28 -12.56 -4.82
CA ARG A 343 0.67 -11.48 -4.00
C ARG A 343 0.85 -10.11 -4.62
N ALA A 344 2.02 -9.80 -5.18
CA ALA A 344 2.26 -8.53 -5.88
C ALA A 344 1.34 -8.38 -7.11
N SER A 345 1.17 -9.43 -7.92
CA SER A 345 0.25 -9.42 -9.07
C SER A 345 -1.22 -9.30 -8.64
N GLU A 346 -1.62 -9.93 -7.52
CA GLU A 346 -2.95 -9.73 -6.94
C GLU A 346 -3.17 -8.30 -6.44
N GLU A 347 -2.20 -7.70 -5.76
CA GLU A 347 -2.27 -6.30 -5.33
C GLU A 347 -2.35 -5.34 -6.53
N GLU A 348 -1.56 -5.56 -7.56
CA GLU A 348 -1.61 -4.77 -8.80
C GLU A 348 -2.99 -4.86 -9.47
N LYS A 349 -3.55 -6.06 -9.60
CA LYS A 349 -4.94 -6.25 -10.09
C LYS A 349 -5.97 -5.55 -9.22
N LYS A 350 -5.86 -5.62 -7.89
CA LYS A 350 -6.77 -4.94 -6.95
C LYS A 350 -6.66 -3.41 -7.03
N ARG A 351 -5.45 -2.86 -7.25
CA ARG A 351 -5.20 -1.42 -7.47
C ARG A 351 -5.78 -0.95 -8.80
N LEU A 352 -5.59 -1.72 -9.87
CA LEU A 352 -6.19 -1.43 -11.19
C LEU A 352 -7.72 -1.50 -11.14
N GLN A 353 -8.29 -2.52 -10.46
CA GLN A 353 -9.73 -2.63 -10.29
C GLN A 353 -10.30 -1.43 -9.51
N THR A 354 -9.70 -1.03 -8.39
CA THR A 354 -10.20 0.14 -7.64
C THR A 354 -10.04 1.45 -8.41
N GLN A 355 -8.99 1.58 -9.25
CA GLN A 355 -8.87 2.71 -10.17
C GLN A 355 -9.98 2.73 -11.23
N MET A 356 -10.31 1.59 -11.83
CA MET A 356 -11.42 1.45 -12.78
C MET A 356 -12.78 1.72 -12.12
N GLU A 357 -13.04 1.16 -10.94
CA GLU A 357 -14.30 1.41 -10.20
C GLU A 357 -14.48 2.89 -9.82
N LEU A 358 -13.39 3.62 -9.52
CA LEU A 358 -13.44 5.06 -9.30
C LEU A 358 -13.75 5.82 -10.61
N GLN A 359 -13.12 5.43 -11.72
CA GLN A 359 -13.37 6.03 -13.03
C GLN A 359 -14.83 5.82 -13.50
N ASP A 360 -15.38 4.62 -13.31
CA ASP A 360 -16.78 4.32 -13.61
C ASP A 360 -17.76 5.10 -12.71
N ARG A 361 -17.44 5.26 -11.41
CA ARG A 361 -18.24 6.11 -10.50
C ARG A 361 -18.25 7.56 -10.96
N PHE A 362 -17.09 8.13 -11.29
CA PHE A 362 -17.01 9.50 -11.83
C PHE A 362 -17.76 9.64 -13.16
N SER A 363 -17.72 8.64 -14.03
CA SER A 363 -18.48 8.61 -15.29
C SER A 363 -19.99 8.64 -15.03
N VAL A 364 -20.48 7.78 -14.11
CA VAL A 364 -21.90 7.71 -13.72
C VAL A 364 -22.35 8.99 -13.00
N GLU A 365 -21.50 9.61 -12.18
CA GLU A 365 -21.79 10.89 -11.53
C GLU A 365 -21.86 12.05 -12.54
N LEU A 366 -20.95 12.09 -13.51
CA LEU A 366 -20.96 13.06 -14.60
C LEU A 366 -22.22 12.94 -15.49
N GLU A 367 -22.65 11.72 -15.83
CA GLU A 367 -23.92 11.52 -16.57
C GLU A 367 -25.15 11.89 -15.73
N ARG A 368 -25.14 11.65 -14.41
CA ARG A 368 -26.19 12.15 -13.51
C ARG A 368 -26.23 13.67 -13.47
N GLU A 369 -25.08 14.34 -13.40
CA GLU A 369 -24.99 15.80 -13.40
C GLU A 369 -25.50 16.38 -14.72
N LYS A 370 -25.10 15.82 -15.87
CA LYS A 370 -25.66 16.17 -17.20
C LYS A 370 -27.18 16.03 -17.23
N MET A 371 -27.73 14.92 -16.76
CA MET A 371 -29.18 14.67 -16.74
C MET A 371 -29.94 15.60 -15.78
N VAL A 372 -29.33 16.01 -14.66
CA VAL A 372 -29.90 17.03 -13.77
C VAL A 372 -29.85 18.41 -14.41
N ARG A 373 -28.73 18.76 -15.05
CA ARG A 373 -28.55 20.02 -15.78
C ARG A 373 -29.54 20.15 -16.93
N GLN A 374 -29.71 19.11 -17.76
CA GLN A 374 -30.68 19.11 -18.86
C GLN A 374 -32.11 19.38 -18.33
N LYS A 375 -32.52 18.70 -17.25
CA LYS A 375 -33.83 18.95 -16.62
C LYS A 375 -33.98 20.35 -16.05
N MET A 376 -32.90 20.97 -15.58
CA MET A 376 -32.91 22.36 -15.14
C MET A 376 -33.04 23.31 -16.34
N GLU A 377 -32.32 23.05 -17.44
CA GLU A 377 -32.42 23.83 -18.69
C GLU A 377 -33.83 23.71 -19.31
N GLU A 378 -34.44 22.52 -19.29
CA GLU A 378 -35.86 22.29 -19.66
C GLU A 378 -36.84 23.08 -18.77
N GLN A 379 -36.66 23.08 -17.44
CA GLN A 379 -37.50 23.85 -16.51
C GLN A 379 -37.34 25.36 -16.66
N VAL A 380 -36.12 25.83 -16.98
CA VAL A 380 -35.86 27.25 -17.27
C VAL A 380 -36.54 27.66 -18.58
N ALA A 381 -36.45 26.83 -19.62
CA ALA A 381 -37.12 27.07 -20.91
C ALA A 381 -38.66 27.09 -20.79
N GLN A 382 -39.24 26.21 -19.97
CA GLN A 382 -40.67 26.27 -19.66
C GLN A 382 -41.03 27.59 -18.99
N LYS A 383 -40.29 27.99 -17.94
CA LYS A 383 -40.55 29.23 -17.21
C LYS A 383 -40.33 30.51 -18.03
N SER A 384 -39.40 30.51 -18.99
CA SER A 384 -39.27 31.65 -19.92
C SER A 384 -40.45 31.74 -20.87
N SER A 385 -40.98 30.61 -21.37
CA SER A 385 -42.19 30.63 -22.21
C SER A 385 -43.46 31.03 -21.44
N GLU A 386 -43.58 30.62 -20.17
CA GLU A 386 -44.63 31.13 -19.27
C GLU A 386 -44.49 32.65 -19.07
N LEU A 387 -43.27 33.15 -18.85
CA LEU A 387 -43.00 34.59 -18.69
C LEU A 387 -43.30 35.40 -19.96
N GLU A 388 -42.98 34.88 -21.14
CA GLU A 388 -43.34 35.50 -22.43
C GLU A 388 -44.86 35.66 -22.58
N GLN A 389 -45.65 34.65 -22.19
CA GLN A 389 -47.12 34.73 -22.20
C GLN A 389 -47.64 35.78 -21.19
N TYR A 390 -47.04 35.87 -20.00
CA TYR A 390 -47.37 36.95 -19.05
C TYR A 390 -47.03 38.35 -19.60
N LEU A 391 -45.91 38.50 -20.31
CA LEU A 391 -45.51 39.78 -20.92
C LEU A 391 -46.46 40.19 -22.07
N GLN A 392 -46.86 39.25 -22.93
CA GLN A 392 -47.89 39.49 -23.94
C GLN A 392 -49.21 39.94 -23.28
N ARG A 393 -49.61 39.28 -22.19
CA ARG A 393 -50.83 39.63 -21.44
C ARG A 393 -50.78 41.03 -20.81
N VAL A 394 -49.59 41.49 -20.42
CA VAL A 394 -49.38 42.87 -19.93
C VAL A 394 -49.48 43.87 -21.08
N GLN A 395 -48.89 43.57 -22.25
CA GLN A 395 -48.97 44.42 -23.44
C GLN A 395 -50.42 44.57 -23.93
N GLU A 396 -51.21 43.50 -23.95
CA GLU A 396 -52.67 43.55 -24.23
C GLU A 396 -53.41 44.52 -23.29
N LEU A 397 -53.06 44.51 -21.99
CA LEU A 397 -53.66 45.38 -20.98
C LEU A 397 -53.20 46.84 -21.14
N GLU A 398 -51.92 47.08 -21.37
CA GLU A 398 -51.35 48.43 -21.60
C GLU A 398 -51.96 49.09 -22.85
N GLU A 399 -52.17 48.33 -23.93
CA GLU A 399 -52.78 48.84 -25.16
C GLU A 399 -54.28 49.16 -24.98
N MET A 400 -55.03 48.36 -24.21
CA MET A 400 -56.39 48.71 -23.80
C MET A 400 -56.44 49.94 -22.88
N TYR A 401 -55.51 50.09 -21.93
CA TYR A 401 -55.41 51.28 -21.09
C TYR A 401 -55.15 52.54 -21.91
N LYS A 402 -54.30 52.45 -22.94
CA LYS A 402 -54.03 53.55 -23.88
C LYS A 402 -55.27 53.94 -24.69
N GLN A 403 -56.00 52.96 -25.23
CA GLN A 403 -57.27 53.22 -25.94
C GLN A 403 -58.32 53.88 -25.04
N LEU A 404 -58.43 53.44 -23.78
CA LEU A 404 -59.33 54.05 -22.79
C LEU A 404 -58.92 55.49 -22.45
N GLN A 405 -57.62 55.78 -22.38
CA GLN A 405 -57.09 57.12 -22.12
C GLN A 405 -57.33 58.06 -23.32
N GLU A 406 -57.20 57.58 -24.55
CA GLU A 406 -57.50 58.36 -25.77
C GLU A 406 -58.99 58.72 -25.82
N ALA A 407 -59.90 57.75 -25.63
CA ALA A 407 -61.34 58.00 -25.58
C ALA A 407 -61.78 58.97 -24.45
N LEU A 408 -61.05 58.99 -23.32
CA LEU A 408 -61.28 59.93 -22.22
C LEU A 408 -60.82 61.36 -22.56
N GLU A 409 -59.80 61.53 -23.41
CA GLU A 409 -59.38 62.86 -23.87
C GLU A 409 -60.35 63.41 -24.92
N ASP A 410 -60.87 62.55 -25.81
CA ASP A 410 -61.94 62.91 -26.75
C ASP A 410 -63.21 63.41 -26.04
N GLU A 411 -63.64 62.79 -24.92
CA GLU A 411 -64.79 63.31 -24.13
C GLU A 411 -64.50 64.70 -23.55
N LYS A 412 -63.27 64.96 -23.08
CA LYS A 412 -62.88 66.29 -22.57
C LYS A 412 -62.87 67.32 -23.68
N GLN A 413 -62.35 66.99 -24.86
CA GLN A 413 -62.31 67.91 -26.00
C GLN A 413 -63.74 68.26 -26.43
N ALA A 414 -64.62 67.26 -26.60
CA ALA A 414 -66.02 67.48 -26.93
C ALA A 414 -66.75 68.39 -25.92
N ARG A 415 -66.46 68.26 -24.61
CA ARG A 415 -66.99 69.18 -23.59
C ARG A 415 -66.42 70.60 -23.69
N GLN A 416 -65.12 70.75 -23.97
CA GLN A 416 -64.52 72.07 -24.14
C GLN A 416 -65.10 72.77 -25.38
N ASP A 417 -65.27 72.04 -26.48
CA ASP A 417 -65.89 72.55 -27.70
C ASP A 417 -67.34 73.01 -27.44
N GLU A 418 -68.15 72.21 -26.73
CA GLU A 418 -69.50 72.61 -26.31
C GLU A 418 -69.49 73.89 -25.46
N GLU A 419 -68.53 74.03 -24.53
CA GLU A 419 -68.41 75.24 -23.72
C GLU A 419 -68.01 76.46 -24.56
N THR A 420 -67.13 76.32 -25.56
CA THR A 420 -66.80 77.43 -26.47
C THR A 420 -68.01 77.88 -27.30
N VAL A 421 -68.84 76.94 -27.77
CA VAL A 421 -70.08 77.26 -28.51
C VAL A 421 -71.04 78.03 -27.61
N ARG A 422 -71.24 77.61 -26.35
CA ARG A 422 -72.06 78.35 -25.37
C ARG A 422 -71.52 79.75 -25.12
N ARG A 423 -70.21 79.93 -24.93
CA ARG A 423 -69.57 81.24 -24.72
C ARG A 423 -69.72 82.17 -25.94
N LEU A 424 -69.63 81.64 -27.16
CA LEU A 424 -69.87 82.41 -28.40
C LEU A 424 -71.34 82.83 -28.52
N GLN A 425 -72.28 81.94 -28.17
CA GLN A 425 -73.71 82.24 -28.16
C GLN A 425 -74.06 83.34 -27.13
N SER A 426 -73.44 83.31 -25.94
CA SER A 426 -73.59 84.37 -24.94
C SER A 426 -73.10 85.73 -25.45
N ARG A 427 -71.94 85.79 -26.12
CA ARG A 427 -71.43 87.04 -26.69
C ARG A 427 -72.35 87.61 -27.76
N LEU A 428 -72.88 86.77 -28.66
CA LEU A 428 -73.84 87.20 -29.68
C LEU A 428 -75.13 87.76 -29.07
N LEU A 429 -75.62 87.16 -27.98
CA LEU A 429 -76.78 87.68 -27.24
C LEU A 429 -76.48 89.03 -26.55
N GLU A 430 -75.26 89.19 -26.02
CA GLU A 430 -74.80 90.44 -25.43
C GLU A 430 -74.70 91.57 -26.48
N GLU A 431 -74.07 91.28 -27.64
CA GLU A 431 -73.99 92.18 -28.80
C GLU A 431 -75.36 92.52 -29.41
N GLU A 432 -76.38 91.68 -29.28
CA GLU A 432 -77.76 91.97 -29.71
C GLU A 432 -78.59 92.69 -28.63
N SER A 433 -78.09 92.75 -27.39
CA SER A 433 -78.71 93.53 -26.31
C SER A 433 -78.20 94.97 -26.27
N THR A 434 -76.90 95.20 -26.52
CA THR A 434 -76.32 96.55 -26.62
C THR A 434 -76.90 97.34 -27.79
N LYS A 435 -77.00 96.73 -28.99
CA LYS A 435 -77.67 97.34 -30.16
C LYS A 435 -79.11 97.77 -29.88
N ARG A 436 -79.86 96.99 -29.06
CA ARG A 436 -81.22 97.38 -28.64
C ARG A 436 -81.20 98.59 -27.72
N ALA A 437 -80.33 98.60 -26.72
CA ALA A 437 -80.21 99.72 -25.78
C ALA A 437 -79.80 101.04 -26.48
N GLU A 438 -78.94 100.98 -27.50
CA GLU A 438 -78.59 102.14 -28.33
C GLU A 438 -79.78 102.68 -29.14
N LEU A 439 -80.61 101.80 -29.70
CA LEU A 439 -81.84 102.17 -30.42
C LEU A 439 -82.91 102.74 -29.48
N GLU A 440 -83.11 102.16 -28.30
CA GLU A 440 -84.04 102.67 -27.27
C GLU A 440 -83.61 104.06 -26.76
N LYS A 441 -82.30 104.27 -26.59
CA LYS A 441 -81.74 105.60 -26.23
C LYS A 441 -82.02 106.65 -27.30
N TRP A 442 -81.79 106.32 -28.59
CA TRP A 442 -82.12 107.20 -29.71
C TRP A 442 -83.61 107.54 -29.79
N HIS A 443 -84.49 106.55 -29.56
CA HIS A 443 -85.94 106.78 -29.50
C HIS A 443 -86.33 107.73 -28.36
N LEU A 444 -85.74 107.53 -27.16
CA LEU A 444 -86.02 108.37 -26.00
C LEU A 444 -85.56 109.83 -26.20
N GLU A 445 -84.39 110.04 -26.83
CA GLU A 445 -83.87 111.38 -27.16
C GLU A 445 -84.76 112.11 -28.18
N GLN A 446 -85.27 111.41 -29.20
CA GLN A 446 -86.31 111.97 -30.09
C GLN A 446 -87.58 112.36 -29.31
N GLN A 447 -88.06 111.48 -28.43
CA GLN A 447 -89.31 111.67 -27.71
C GLN A 447 -89.25 112.85 -26.72
N GLN A 448 -88.10 113.05 -26.06
CA GLN A 448 -87.85 114.24 -25.23
C GLN A 448 -87.80 115.53 -26.05
N THR A 449 -87.18 115.51 -27.24
CA THR A 449 -87.10 116.68 -28.13
C THR A 449 -88.49 117.14 -28.60
N LEU A 450 -89.40 116.20 -28.85
CA LEU A 450 -90.80 116.50 -29.17
C LEU A 450 -91.55 117.12 -27.98
N GLN A 451 -91.36 116.59 -26.76
CA GLN A 451 -91.99 117.16 -25.56
C GLN A 451 -91.54 118.60 -25.25
N VAL A 452 -90.26 118.92 -25.43
CA VAL A 452 -89.75 120.29 -25.23
C VAL A 452 -90.40 121.26 -26.24
N THR A 453 -90.49 120.88 -27.51
CA THR A 453 -91.08 121.74 -28.55
C THR A 453 -92.59 121.89 -28.44
N GLU A 454 -93.32 120.92 -27.88
CA GLU A 454 -94.73 121.10 -27.50
C GLU A 454 -94.89 122.02 -26.27
N ALA A 455 -93.99 121.95 -25.29
CA ALA A 455 -94.04 122.81 -24.10
C ALA A 455 -93.80 124.30 -24.43
N GLU A 456 -92.79 124.61 -25.25
CA GLU A 456 -92.53 125.99 -25.72
C GLU A 456 -93.74 126.58 -26.45
N LYS A 457 -94.46 125.76 -27.23
CA LYS A 457 -95.68 126.17 -27.94
C LYS A 457 -96.83 126.48 -26.98
N GLN A 458 -97.04 125.70 -25.93
CA GLN A 458 -98.07 125.97 -24.91
C GLN A 458 -97.79 127.26 -24.13
N GLU A 459 -96.52 127.51 -23.80
CA GLU A 459 -96.09 128.73 -23.11
C GLU A 459 -96.38 129.99 -23.93
N LEU A 460 -96.13 129.96 -25.25
CA LEU A 460 -96.46 131.05 -26.16
C LEU A 460 -97.98 131.31 -26.29
N GLU A 461 -98.81 130.26 -26.32
CA GLU A 461 -100.27 130.40 -26.38
C GLU A 461 -100.83 130.98 -25.05
N ASN A 462 -100.27 130.59 -23.91
CA ASN A 462 -100.60 131.19 -22.60
C ASN A 462 -100.25 132.69 -22.54
N GLN A 463 -99.08 133.08 -23.05
CA GLN A 463 -98.65 134.48 -23.11
C GLN A 463 -99.53 135.34 -24.04
N ARG A 464 -100.19 134.73 -25.02
CA ARG A 464 -101.20 135.38 -25.86
C ARG A 464 -102.51 135.58 -25.10
N MET A 465 -103.04 134.52 -24.49
CA MET A 465 -104.29 134.56 -23.70
C MET A 465 -104.25 135.61 -22.58
N MET A 466 -103.11 135.72 -21.88
CA MET A 466 -102.87 136.75 -20.84
C MET A 466 -103.09 138.18 -21.35
N LYS A 467 -102.60 138.49 -22.56
CA LYS A 467 -102.70 139.84 -23.17
C LYS A 467 -104.12 140.13 -23.65
N GLU A 468 -104.82 139.11 -24.13
CA GLU A 468 -106.20 139.21 -24.62
C GLU A 468 -107.19 139.46 -23.45
N HIS A 469 -107.00 138.78 -22.31
CA HIS A 469 -107.74 139.05 -21.07
C HIS A 469 -107.49 140.46 -20.52
N ALA A 470 -106.24 140.93 -20.54
CA ALA A 470 -105.90 142.28 -20.08
C ALA A 470 -106.59 143.39 -20.91
N LEU A 471 -106.80 143.16 -22.21
CA LEU A 471 -107.54 144.06 -23.09
C LEU A 471 -109.04 144.15 -22.73
N GLN A 472 -109.68 143.01 -22.42
CA GLN A 472 -111.09 142.97 -22.02
C GLN A 472 -111.39 143.75 -20.74
N VAL A 473 -110.52 143.65 -19.72
CA VAL A 473 -110.69 144.38 -18.45
C VAL A 473 -110.67 145.90 -18.67
N ALA A 474 -109.80 146.40 -19.56
CA ALA A 474 -109.73 147.82 -19.89
C ALA A 474 -110.99 148.33 -20.61
N MET A 475 -111.65 147.49 -21.43
CA MET A 475 -112.90 147.85 -22.11
C MET A 475 -114.07 147.98 -21.12
N GLN A 476 -114.20 147.06 -20.16
CA GLN A 476 -115.27 147.11 -19.15
C GLN A 476 -115.18 148.36 -18.25
N GLN A 477 -113.97 148.82 -17.93
CA GLN A 477 -113.78 150.06 -17.17
C GLN A 477 -114.25 151.32 -17.92
N LEU A 478 -114.21 151.30 -19.26
CA LEU A 478 -114.72 152.39 -20.09
C LEU A 478 -116.26 152.42 -20.11
N GLU A 479 -116.88 151.25 -20.26
CA GLU A 479 -118.33 151.07 -20.32
C GLU A 479 -119.02 151.47 -19.00
N GLN A 480 -118.40 151.16 -17.86
CA GLN A 480 -118.89 151.54 -16.53
C GLN A 480 -119.01 153.08 -16.38
N LEU A 481 -118.03 153.84 -16.87
CA LEU A 481 -118.00 155.31 -16.79
C LEU A 481 -119.06 155.98 -17.69
N GLU A 482 -119.46 155.35 -18.79
CA GLU A 482 -120.58 155.83 -19.61
C GLU A 482 -121.94 155.58 -18.96
N MET A 483 -122.08 154.53 -18.15
CA MET A 483 -123.28 154.26 -17.35
C MET A 483 -123.50 155.32 -16.26
N ASP A 484 -122.46 155.67 -15.50
CA ASP A 484 -122.56 156.66 -14.42
C ASP A 484 -122.96 158.05 -14.97
N ARG A 485 -122.41 158.42 -16.14
CA ARG A 485 -122.79 159.64 -16.86
C ARG A 485 -124.27 159.68 -17.28
N LYS A 486 -124.91 158.53 -17.53
CA LYS A 486 -126.36 158.46 -17.84
C LYS A 486 -127.21 158.65 -16.59
N GLN A 487 -126.90 157.96 -15.49
CA GLN A 487 -127.72 157.98 -14.27
C GLN A 487 -127.81 159.38 -13.64
N ALA A 488 -126.70 160.12 -13.63
CA ALA A 488 -126.65 161.50 -13.12
C ALA A 488 -127.61 162.47 -13.86
N LEU A 489 -127.99 162.14 -15.10
CA LEU A 489 -128.83 162.99 -15.94
C LEU A 489 -130.33 162.63 -15.86
N GLU A 490 -130.69 161.42 -15.42
CA GLU A 490 -132.09 161.03 -15.19
C GLU A 490 -132.68 161.61 -13.91
N GLN A 491 -131.87 161.77 -12.86
CA GLN A 491 -132.30 162.37 -11.59
C GLN A 491 -132.73 163.84 -11.75
N CYS A 492 -132.23 164.53 -12.78
CA CYS A 492 -132.59 165.92 -13.10
C CYS A 492 -134.03 166.10 -13.63
N GLU A 493 -134.70 165.07 -14.16
CA GLU A 493 -136.12 165.16 -14.55
C GLU A 493 -137.10 164.60 -13.52
N GLU A 494 -136.71 163.63 -12.69
CA GLU A 494 -137.69 162.97 -11.82
C GLU A 494 -138.24 163.91 -10.73
N VAL A 495 -137.42 164.86 -10.25
CA VAL A 495 -137.84 165.95 -9.36
C VAL A 495 -138.82 166.90 -10.05
N LYS A 496 -138.67 167.10 -11.37
CA LYS A 496 -139.43 168.06 -12.17
C LYS A 496 -140.90 167.65 -12.35
N LYS A 497 -141.18 166.34 -12.45
CA LYS A 497 -142.55 165.79 -12.64
C LYS A 497 -143.34 165.61 -11.35
N LYS A 498 -142.67 165.35 -10.21
CA LYS A 498 -143.34 165.05 -8.93
C LYS A 498 -144.09 166.23 -8.31
N LEU A 499 -143.89 167.45 -8.81
CA LEU A 499 -144.59 168.67 -8.38
C LEU A 499 -145.96 168.89 -9.06
N GLU A 500 -146.22 168.33 -10.26
CA GLU A 500 -147.40 168.70 -11.06
C GLU A 500 -148.66 167.86 -10.76
N VAL A 501 -148.52 166.58 -10.41
CA VAL A 501 -149.63 165.60 -10.49
C VAL A 501 -150.40 165.43 -9.16
N ALA A 502 -149.96 166.04 -8.06
CA ALA A 502 -150.74 166.10 -6.82
C ALA A 502 -152.06 166.91 -6.95
N ALA A 503 -152.27 167.59 -8.07
CA ALA A 503 -153.38 168.54 -8.29
C ALA A 503 -154.76 167.91 -8.60
N SER A 504 -154.85 166.63 -8.99
CA SER A 504 -156.05 166.08 -9.66
C SER A 504 -156.66 164.80 -9.03
N LYS A 505 -157.20 164.94 -7.81
CA LYS A 505 -158.48 164.36 -7.31
C LYS A 505 -158.90 162.99 -7.89
N THR A 506 -158.78 161.86 -7.20
CA THR A 506 -159.51 161.45 -5.98
C THR A 506 -161.07 161.41 -6.08
N LYS A 507 -161.68 161.35 -7.27
CA LYS A 507 -163.06 160.86 -7.61
C LYS A 507 -163.32 161.07 -9.12
N SER A 508 -163.99 160.21 -9.89
CA SER A 508 -164.59 158.90 -9.59
C SER A 508 -164.19 157.87 -10.66
N TRP A 509 -163.37 156.90 -10.27
CA TRP A 509 -163.95 155.58 -10.10
C TRP A 509 -164.12 155.43 -8.58
N LYS A 510 -165.33 155.58 -8.05
CA LYS A 510 -165.77 154.94 -6.79
C LYS A 510 -167.04 154.10 -6.99
N ASP A 511 -167.45 154.02 -8.25
CA ASP A 511 -168.24 152.97 -8.86
C ASP A 511 -167.49 151.62 -8.89
N LYS A 512 -166.15 151.58 -8.64
CA LYS A 512 -165.49 150.85 -7.51
C LYS A 512 -163.93 150.68 -7.49
N VAL A 513 -163.15 151.39 -8.32
CA VAL A 513 -161.65 151.63 -8.23
C VAL A 513 -160.72 150.40 -8.45
N ALA A 514 -159.43 150.47 -8.87
CA ALA A 514 -158.42 151.56 -8.81
C ALA A 514 -157.39 151.67 -10.01
N HIS A 515 -156.09 151.91 -9.73
CA HIS A 515 -155.08 152.65 -10.55
C HIS A 515 -153.62 152.18 -10.25
N HIS A 516 -152.47 152.54 -10.89
CA HIS A 516 -151.95 153.14 -12.16
C HIS A 516 -150.35 153.24 -12.11
N GLU A 517 -149.64 153.97 -13.01
CA GLU A 517 -148.23 153.75 -13.52
C GLU A 517 -147.33 155.05 -13.81
N GLY A 518 -146.02 154.97 -14.25
CA GLY A 518 -145.16 156.03 -14.95
C GLY A 518 -143.89 156.67 -14.23
N LEU A 519 -142.87 157.41 -14.78
CA LEU A 519 -142.19 157.67 -16.13
C LEU A 519 -140.82 158.53 -16.06
N ILE A 520 -140.12 158.91 -17.19
CA ILE A 520 -138.60 159.18 -17.36
C ILE A 520 -138.12 160.55 -18.04
N ARG A 521 -136.83 161.06 -17.95
CA ARG A 521 -135.86 161.61 -19.04
C ARG A 521 -134.48 162.34 -18.66
N LEU A 522 -133.61 162.77 -19.64
CA LEU A 522 -132.08 162.88 -19.61
C LEU A 522 -131.35 163.83 -20.68
N ILE A 523 -130.28 164.66 -20.39
CA ILE A 523 -129.43 165.59 -21.30
C ILE A 523 -128.02 166.05 -20.70
N GLU A 524 -126.77 166.36 -21.24
CA GLU A 524 -125.88 166.12 -22.47
C GLU A 524 -124.27 166.33 -22.36
N PRO A 525 -123.51 167.48 -22.64
CA PRO A 525 -122.16 167.50 -23.38
C PRO A 525 -120.91 168.40 -22.90
N GLY A 526 -119.71 168.44 -23.60
CA GLY A 526 -118.47 169.30 -23.32
C GLY A 526 -117.18 169.22 -24.26
N SER A 527 -116.11 170.12 -24.19
CA SER A 527 -114.82 170.12 -25.04
C SER A 527 -113.64 171.17 -24.73
N LYS A 528 -112.33 171.01 -25.18
CA LYS A 528 -111.28 172.06 -25.67
C LYS A 528 -109.70 171.78 -25.72
N ASN A 529 -109.01 172.26 -26.80
CA ASN A 529 -107.67 172.94 -26.99
C ASN A 529 -106.24 172.28 -27.25
N PRO A 530 -105.24 172.99 -27.92
CA PRO A 530 -104.05 172.39 -28.62
C PRO A 530 -102.62 173.08 -28.48
N HIS A 531 -101.60 172.55 -29.22
CA HIS A 531 -100.21 173.04 -29.53
C HIS A 531 -99.05 172.77 -28.51
N LEU A 532 -97.73 172.77 -28.81
CA LEU A 532 -96.83 172.50 -30.00
C LEU A 532 -95.34 172.33 -29.50
N ILE A 533 -94.44 171.60 -30.20
CA ILE A 533 -93.04 171.26 -29.76
C ILE A 533 -92.05 171.09 -30.94
N THR A 534 -90.72 171.21 -30.72
CA THR A 534 -89.67 171.01 -31.75
C THR A 534 -89.41 169.56 -32.15
N ASN A 535 -89.37 169.33 -33.45
CA ASN A 535 -88.89 168.11 -34.11
C ASN A 535 -89.53 166.75 -33.68
N TRP A 536 -90.82 166.52 -33.42
CA TRP A 536 -92.11 167.25 -33.24
C TRP A 536 -92.56 168.36 -34.22
N GLY A 537 -91.70 168.86 -35.11
CA GLY A 537 -92.03 169.95 -36.04
C GLY A 537 -91.89 171.36 -35.45
N PRO A 538 -92.85 172.29 -35.68
CA PRO A 538 -92.67 173.74 -35.53
C PRO A 538 -92.96 174.27 -34.12
N ALA A 539 -92.34 175.35 -33.63
CA ALA A 539 -91.16 176.11 -34.08
C ALA A 539 -90.60 176.87 -32.83
N ALA A 540 -89.40 177.44 -32.80
CA ALA A 540 -89.15 178.75 -33.43
C ALA A 540 -87.71 178.94 -33.98
N PHE A 541 -86.79 178.01 -33.70
CA PHE A 541 -85.57 177.88 -34.50
C PHE A 541 -85.88 177.03 -35.74
N THR A 542 -85.26 177.40 -36.86
CA THR A 542 -85.37 176.73 -38.16
C THR A 542 -84.14 175.84 -38.39
N GLU A 543 -83.91 175.41 -39.63
CA GLU A 543 -82.65 174.77 -40.06
C GLU A 543 -81.40 175.66 -39.86
N ALA A 544 -81.55 176.95 -39.52
CA ALA A 544 -80.48 177.95 -39.55
C ALA A 544 -79.41 177.88 -38.42
N GLU A 545 -79.54 177.04 -37.38
CA GLU A 545 -78.66 177.13 -36.20
C GLU A 545 -77.84 175.88 -35.81
N LEU A 546 -78.28 174.63 -36.09
CA LEU A 546 -77.68 173.47 -35.39
C LEU A 546 -76.37 172.92 -36.00
N GLU A 547 -76.05 173.23 -37.27
CA GLU A 547 -74.89 172.65 -37.99
C GLU A 547 -73.53 172.88 -37.31
N GLN A 548 -73.40 173.90 -36.43
CA GLN A 548 -72.14 174.13 -35.71
C GLN A 548 -71.69 172.94 -34.85
N ARG A 549 -72.61 172.07 -34.40
CA ARG A 549 -72.31 170.98 -33.46
C ARG A 549 -71.65 169.75 -34.08
N GLU A 550 -71.73 169.55 -35.39
CA GLU A 550 -71.15 168.35 -36.04
C GLU A 550 -69.60 168.35 -36.02
N LYS A 551 -68.98 169.53 -35.96
CA LYS A 551 -67.53 169.71 -36.18
C LYS A 551 -66.60 169.32 -35.02
N SER A 552 -67.11 169.14 -33.79
CA SER A 552 -66.24 169.07 -32.60
C SER A 552 -65.84 167.66 -32.12
N TRP A 553 -66.45 166.58 -32.62
CA TRP A 553 -66.35 165.25 -31.97
C TRP A 553 -65.71 164.14 -32.81
N LYS A 554 -65.41 164.38 -34.09
CA LYS A 554 -64.38 163.59 -34.81
C LYS A 554 -63.00 163.92 -34.23
N GLY A 555 -62.12 162.92 -34.10
CA GLY A 555 -60.66 163.15 -34.07
C GLY A 555 -59.90 163.01 -32.74
N LYS A 556 -60.38 162.24 -31.74
CA LYS A 556 -59.58 161.91 -30.54
C LYS A 556 -59.49 160.41 -30.27
N LYS A 557 -58.25 159.89 -30.23
CA LYS A 557 -57.84 158.54 -29.81
C LYS A 557 -58.45 157.40 -30.63
N SER A 558 -58.08 157.27 -31.91
CA SER A 558 -56.83 156.59 -32.31
C SER A 558 -55.49 157.28 -31.99
N VAL A 559 -54.42 156.45 -31.95
CA VAL A 559 -52.98 156.78 -31.76
C VAL A 559 -52.54 157.10 -30.31
N SER A 560 -51.76 156.18 -29.74
CA SER A 560 -50.67 156.38 -28.76
C SER A 560 -50.16 154.99 -28.31
N GLU A 561 -48.88 154.62 -28.37
CA GLU A 561 -47.71 155.21 -29.02
C GLU A 561 -46.58 154.16 -29.13
N GLN A 562 -45.73 154.30 -30.15
CA GLN A 562 -44.29 153.95 -30.25
C GLN A 562 -43.76 152.68 -29.56
#